data_AF-A0A969AFI5-F1
#
_entry.id   AF-A0A969AFI5-F1
#
_cell.length_a   1.000
_cell.length_b   1.000
_cell.length_c   1.000
_cell.angle_alpha   90.00
_cell.angle_beta   90.00
_cell.angle_gamma   90.00
#
_symmetry.space_group_name_H-M   'P 1'
#
loop_
_entity.id
_entity.type
_entity.pdbx_description
1 polymer ?
#
loop_
_entity_poly.entity_id
_entity_poly.type
_entity_poly.pdbx_seq_one_letter_code
_entity_poly.pdbx_strand_id
1 'polypeptide(L)'
;MDTPFDFNFLNQSVAEQHNPYQEGEYLVIKTYPREKHLCCVHRSFDYSIARNKTDLENLAHDYSSFGLRVLHQGKLYHVINSGKPGKISRQQDWKIDHSYLKAHYDQNTDSEIIVCDCSYPYFSDVVSYSSLRDSEALLQADRPSPESQPVTCLVDDEGREIDNCPNCGGRLIIDYEDEEDWEEDYIPTACEGCSNYHGQFYNGNLLVCAIHPHGSDSESCPDFIS
;
A
#
# COMPACT_ATOMS: atom_id res chain seq x y z
N MET A 1 23.21 14.97 6.14
CA MET A 1 22.54 13.66 6.27
C MET A 1 23.31 12.92 7.34
N ASP A 2 22.81 12.98 8.57
CA ASP A 2 23.40 12.33 9.75
C ASP A 2 22.27 12.11 10.75
N THR A 3 21.42 11.11 10.51
CA THR A 3 20.41 10.73 11.50
C THR A 3 20.76 9.39 12.12
N PRO A 4 20.41 9.14 13.40
CA PRO A 4 20.57 7.83 14.03
C PRO A 4 19.94 6.66 13.25
N PHE A 5 18.95 6.97 12.40
CA PHE A 5 18.30 6.02 11.51
C PHE A 5 19.26 5.46 10.45
N ASP A 6 20.11 6.32 9.87
CA ASP A 6 21.10 5.93 8.86
C ASP A 6 22.14 4.96 9.42
N PHE A 7 22.55 5.18 10.68
CA PHE A 7 23.49 4.29 11.38
C PHE A 7 22.88 2.94 11.74
N ASN A 8 21.60 2.88 12.11
CA ASN A 8 20.92 1.61 12.39
C ASN A 8 20.75 0.76 11.12
N PHE A 9 20.43 1.39 9.99
CA PHE A 9 20.29 0.69 8.71
C PHE A 9 21.63 0.13 8.20
N LEU A 10 22.71 0.92 8.28
CA LEU A 10 24.07 0.46 7.97
C LEU A 10 24.51 -0.68 8.88
N ASN A 11 24.25 -0.57 10.19
CA ASN A 11 24.59 -1.61 11.15
C ASN A 11 23.82 -2.91 10.89
N GLN A 12 22.55 -2.84 10.50
CA GLN A 12 21.76 -4.02 10.22
C GLN A 12 22.23 -4.72 8.94
N SER A 13 22.46 -3.99 7.84
CA SER A 13 22.94 -4.57 6.58
C SER A 13 24.32 -5.23 6.74
N VAL A 14 25.23 -4.58 7.47
CA VAL A 14 26.55 -5.15 7.79
C VAL A 14 26.41 -6.35 8.73
N ALA A 15 25.56 -6.28 9.75
CA ALA A 15 25.32 -7.39 10.67
C ALA A 15 24.73 -8.61 9.97
N GLU A 16 23.82 -8.44 9.01
CA GLU A 16 23.21 -9.54 8.25
C GLU A 16 24.20 -10.20 7.28
N GLN A 17 25.13 -9.43 6.68
CA GLN A 17 26.23 -10.01 5.89
C GLN A 17 27.15 -10.90 6.73
N HIS A 18 27.36 -10.56 7.99
CA HIS A 18 28.20 -11.34 8.91
C HIS A 18 27.44 -12.39 9.74
N ASN A 19 26.11 -12.29 9.80
CA ASN A 19 25.24 -13.17 10.57
C ASN A 19 23.90 -13.38 9.82
N PRO A 20 23.89 -14.17 8.74
CA PRO A 20 22.67 -14.45 7.98
C PRO A 20 21.62 -15.15 8.84
N TYR A 21 20.35 -15.07 8.41
CA TYR A 21 19.28 -15.82 9.06
C TYR A 21 19.51 -17.33 8.91
N GLN A 22 19.24 -18.07 9.99
CA GLN A 22 19.52 -19.50 10.07
C GLN A 22 18.23 -20.33 10.00
N GLU A 23 18.32 -21.53 9.44
CA GLU A 23 17.18 -22.44 9.35
C GLU A 23 16.62 -22.76 10.75
N GLY A 24 15.30 -22.66 10.91
CA GLY A 24 14.60 -22.85 12.18
C GLY A 24 14.65 -21.64 13.11
N GLU A 25 15.29 -20.54 12.72
CA GLU A 25 15.31 -19.30 13.47
C GLU A 25 13.96 -18.57 13.38
N TYR A 26 13.47 -18.12 14.53
CA TYR A 26 12.30 -17.26 14.64
C TYR A 26 12.71 -15.80 14.53
N LEU A 27 12.03 -15.08 13.65
CA LEU A 27 12.26 -13.67 13.38
C LEU A 27 11.02 -12.87 13.79
N VAL A 28 11.22 -11.86 14.61
CA VAL A 28 10.21 -10.81 14.85
C VAL A 28 10.47 -9.72 13.85
N ILE A 29 9.58 -9.61 12.87
CA ILE A 29 9.70 -8.63 11.79
C ILE A 29 8.64 -7.55 11.95
N LYS A 30 9.00 -6.31 11.64
CA LYS A 30 8.02 -5.23 11.47
C LYS A 30 7.23 -5.50 10.18
N THR A 31 5.91 -5.61 10.29
CA THR A 31 4.99 -5.85 9.18
C THR A 31 4.27 -4.58 8.72
N TYR A 32 4.31 -3.51 9.53
CA TYR A 32 3.80 -2.18 9.17
C TYR A 32 4.56 -1.07 9.94
N PRO A 33 4.82 0.11 9.34
CA PRO A 33 4.76 0.38 7.89
C PRO A 33 5.66 -0.58 7.10
N ARG A 34 5.39 -0.67 5.80
CA ARG A 34 6.04 -1.62 4.91
C ARG A 34 7.33 -1.01 4.40
N GLU A 35 8.41 -1.74 4.60
CA GLU A 35 9.75 -1.34 4.17
C GLU A 35 10.15 -2.18 2.94
N LYS A 36 11.10 -1.68 2.14
CA LYS A 36 11.65 -2.43 0.98
C LYS A 36 12.43 -3.68 1.42
N HIS A 37 13.03 -3.63 2.61
CA HIS A 37 13.77 -4.72 3.23
C HIS A 37 13.08 -5.20 4.48
N LEU A 38 13.30 -6.47 4.87
CA LEU A 38 12.77 -6.96 6.13
C LEU A 38 13.44 -6.26 7.32
N CYS A 39 12.65 -5.55 8.11
CA CYS A 39 13.10 -5.00 9.38
C CYS A 39 12.93 -6.04 10.49
N CYS A 40 13.96 -6.86 10.71
CA CYS A 40 14.02 -7.83 11.79
C CYS A 40 14.49 -7.17 13.10
N VAL A 41 13.58 -7.03 14.08
CA VAL A 41 13.90 -6.39 15.37
C VAL A 41 14.34 -7.38 16.44
N HIS A 42 14.05 -8.67 16.26
CA HIS A 42 14.50 -9.71 17.18
C HIS A 42 14.63 -11.07 16.49
N ARG A 43 15.59 -11.86 16.99
CA ARG A 43 15.96 -13.18 16.49
C ARG A 43 16.08 -14.14 17.67
N SER A 44 15.56 -15.36 17.52
CA SER A 44 15.65 -16.40 18.56
C SER A 44 15.42 -17.78 17.95
N PHE A 45 16.00 -18.82 18.54
CA PHE A 45 15.63 -20.21 18.24
C PHE A 45 14.51 -20.74 19.17
N ASP A 46 14.12 -19.96 20.18
CA ASP A 46 13.03 -20.27 21.09
C ASP A 46 11.76 -19.52 20.68
N TYR A 47 10.75 -20.30 20.29
CA TYR A 47 9.43 -19.82 19.90
C TYR A 47 8.78 -18.96 21.00
N SER A 48 8.86 -19.37 22.27
CA SER A 48 8.19 -18.69 23.37
C SER A 48 8.79 -17.31 23.61
N ILE A 49 10.12 -17.21 23.52
CA ILE A 49 10.85 -15.95 23.61
C ILE A 49 10.47 -15.02 22.45
N ALA A 50 10.51 -15.53 21.22
CA ALA A 50 10.20 -14.74 20.03
C ALA A 50 8.73 -14.29 20.01
N ARG A 51 7.82 -15.15 20.46
CA ARG A 51 6.39 -14.85 20.60
C ARG A 51 6.16 -13.73 21.61
N ASN A 52 6.71 -13.87 22.81
CA ASN A 52 6.60 -12.85 23.86
C ASN A 52 7.17 -11.51 23.36
N LYS A 53 8.33 -11.53 22.71
CA LYS A 53 8.91 -10.32 22.11
C LYS A 53 7.98 -9.69 21.08
N THR A 54 7.36 -10.48 20.19
CA THR A 54 6.39 -9.98 19.22
C THR A 54 5.20 -9.30 19.89
N ASP A 55 4.66 -9.90 20.95
CA ASP A 55 3.53 -9.35 21.69
C ASP A 55 3.93 -8.04 22.41
N LEU A 56 5.14 -7.98 22.98
CA LEU A 56 5.70 -6.77 23.59
C LEU A 56 5.89 -5.63 22.58
N GLU A 57 6.43 -5.90 21.39
CA GLU A 57 6.61 -4.89 20.35
C GLU A 57 5.26 -4.30 19.91
N ASN A 58 4.24 -5.14 19.71
CA ASN A 58 2.91 -4.68 19.35
C ASN A 58 2.22 -3.86 20.47
N LEU A 59 2.60 -4.05 21.74
CA LEU A 59 2.12 -3.22 22.86
C LEU A 59 2.88 -1.91 23.00
N ALA A 60 4.14 -1.86 22.56
CA ALA A 60 5.01 -0.70 22.70
C ALA A 60 4.84 0.32 21.56
N HIS A 61 4.17 -0.05 20.46
CA HIS A 61 4.11 0.74 19.24
C HIS A 61 2.67 0.92 18.73
N ASP A 62 2.18 2.16 18.77
CA ASP A 62 0.81 2.49 18.33
C ASP A 62 0.65 2.54 16.80
N TYR A 63 1.75 2.80 16.08
CA TYR A 63 1.74 3.01 14.61
C TYR A 63 2.56 1.96 13.85
N SER A 64 3.00 0.90 14.52
CA SER A 64 3.74 -0.18 13.88
C SER A 64 3.19 -1.52 14.31
N SER A 65 3.25 -2.49 13.41
CA SER A 65 2.82 -3.85 13.70
C SER A 65 3.97 -4.80 13.48
N PHE A 66 4.04 -5.83 14.31
CA PHE A 66 5.09 -6.83 14.31
C PHE A 66 4.51 -8.23 14.17
N GLY A 67 5.16 -9.03 13.34
CA GLY A 67 4.78 -10.39 13.04
C GLY A 67 5.89 -11.37 13.34
N LEU A 68 5.53 -12.50 13.93
CA LEU A 68 6.45 -13.61 14.12
C LEU A 68 6.53 -14.45 12.85
N ARG A 69 7.75 -14.74 12.39
CA ARG A 69 8.06 -15.64 11.28
C ARG A 69 9.08 -16.69 11.71
N VAL A 70 9.14 -17.79 10.99
CA VAL A 70 10.21 -18.78 11.11
C VAL A 70 10.85 -18.97 9.75
N LEU A 71 12.17 -19.00 9.69
CA LEU A 71 12.89 -19.38 8.49
C LEU A 71 12.81 -20.90 8.35
N HIS A 72 12.15 -21.35 7.29
CA HIS A 72 12.04 -22.76 6.97
C HIS A 72 12.27 -22.99 5.48
N GLN A 73 13.14 -23.93 5.12
CA GLN A 73 13.51 -24.22 3.74
C GLN A 73 13.93 -22.96 2.96
N GLY A 74 14.66 -22.05 3.62
CA GLY A 74 15.13 -20.80 3.04
C GLY A 74 14.04 -19.76 2.74
N LYS A 75 12.80 -19.95 3.21
CA LYS A 75 11.72 -18.97 3.08
C LYS A 75 11.11 -18.65 4.44
N LEU A 76 10.51 -17.48 4.56
CA LEU A 76 9.78 -17.13 5.77
C LEU A 76 8.39 -17.73 5.75
N TYR A 77 7.98 -18.28 6.89
CA TYR A 77 6.64 -18.82 7.13
C TYR A 77 6.01 -18.12 8.32
N HIS A 78 4.68 -17.96 8.26
CA HIS A 78 3.91 -17.69 9.46
C HIS A 78 4.07 -18.82 10.46
N VAL A 79 4.08 -18.48 11.74
CA VAL A 79 4.20 -19.45 12.82
C VAL A 79 2.80 -19.76 13.36
N ILE A 80 2.40 -21.03 13.36
CA ILE A 80 1.16 -21.45 14.03
C ILE A 80 1.36 -21.53 15.54
N ASN A 81 0.28 -21.62 16.32
CA ASN A 81 0.33 -21.60 17.80
C ASN A 81 1.27 -22.65 18.42
N SER A 82 1.58 -23.73 17.71
CA SER A 82 2.53 -24.77 18.15
C SER A 82 4.00 -24.44 17.85
N GLY A 83 4.33 -23.24 17.38
CA GLY A 83 5.68 -22.85 16.95
C GLY A 83 6.08 -23.39 15.57
N LYS A 84 5.23 -24.14 14.88
CA LYS A 84 5.60 -24.77 13.60
C LYS A 84 5.39 -23.82 12.41
N PRO A 85 6.11 -24.02 11.29
CA PRO A 85 5.80 -23.34 10.03
C PRO A 85 4.37 -23.63 9.58
N GLY A 86 3.64 -22.57 9.23
CA GLY A 86 2.28 -22.61 8.70
C GLY A 86 2.24 -22.25 7.23
N LYS A 87 1.52 -21.19 6.89
CA LYS A 87 1.49 -20.65 5.52
C LYS A 87 2.78 -19.89 5.23
N ILE A 88 3.23 -19.92 3.98
CA ILE A 88 4.33 -19.08 3.52
C ILE A 88 4.02 -17.62 3.84
N SER A 89 5.01 -16.91 4.36
CA SER A 89 4.92 -15.50 4.64
C SER A 89 4.78 -14.76 3.32
N ARG A 90 3.84 -13.83 3.29
CA ARG A 90 3.77 -12.85 2.21
C ARG A 90 5.04 -12.00 2.22
N GLN A 91 5.49 -11.60 3.41
CA GLN A 91 6.74 -10.87 3.57
C GLN A 91 7.95 -11.80 3.38
N GLN A 92 8.86 -11.42 2.49
CA GLN A 92 10.15 -12.05 2.22
C GLN A 92 11.22 -10.97 2.08
N ASP A 93 12.49 -11.37 2.11
CA ASP A 93 13.61 -10.47 1.83
C ASP A 93 13.88 -10.45 0.32
N TRP A 94 13.46 -9.37 -0.34
CA TRP A 94 13.52 -9.24 -1.79
C TRP A 94 14.81 -8.55 -2.24
N LYS A 95 15.43 -9.07 -3.28
CA LYS A 95 16.65 -8.48 -3.86
C LYS A 95 16.28 -7.58 -5.03
N ILE A 96 16.38 -6.28 -4.82
CA ILE A 96 16.10 -5.25 -5.83
C ILE A 96 17.34 -5.05 -6.72
N ASP A 97 17.14 -4.97 -8.04
CA ASP A 97 18.22 -4.68 -8.98
C ASP A 97 18.73 -3.24 -8.83
N HIS A 98 20.05 -3.09 -8.91
CA HIS A 98 20.73 -1.82 -8.66
C HIS A 98 20.34 -0.72 -9.67
N SER A 99 19.94 -1.08 -10.89
CA SER A 99 19.47 -0.13 -11.89
C SER A 99 18.21 0.61 -11.43
N TYR A 100 17.23 -0.07 -10.83
CA TYR A 100 16.02 0.56 -10.27
C TYR A 100 16.30 1.39 -9.02
N LEU A 101 17.24 0.96 -8.18
CA LEU A 101 17.68 1.79 -7.05
C LEU A 101 18.28 3.11 -7.54
N LYS A 102 19.12 3.06 -8.58
CA LYS A 102 19.71 4.26 -9.18
C LYS A 102 18.64 5.16 -9.79
N ALA A 103 17.71 4.59 -10.55
CA ALA A 103 16.61 5.33 -11.17
C ALA A 103 15.72 6.01 -10.12
N HIS A 104 15.37 5.30 -9.04
CA HIS A 104 14.58 5.85 -7.93
C HIS A 104 15.22 7.08 -7.24
N TYR A 105 16.55 7.19 -7.25
CA TYR A 105 17.26 8.33 -6.67
C TYR A 105 17.57 9.45 -7.68
N ASP A 106 17.26 9.27 -8.97
CA ASP A 106 17.45 10.32 -9.97
C ASP A 106 16.33 11.36 -9.85
N GLN A 107 16.71 12.59 -9.53
CA GLN A 107 15.77 13.71 -9.33
C GLN A 107 15.07 14.15 -10.63
N ASN A 108 15.44 13.58 -11.77
CA ASN A 108 14.88 13.91 -13.08
C ASN A 108 13.88 12.87 -13.61
N THR A 109 13.61 11.80 -12.86
CA THR A 109 12.65 10.76 -13.24
C THR A 109 11.58 10.63 -12.16
N ASP A 110 10.30 10.65 -12.55
CA ASP A 110 9.15 10.47 -11.65
C ASP A 110 8.93 8.98 -11.30
N SER A 111 10.03 8.25 -11.07
CA SER A 111 10.01 6.81 -10.85
C SER A 111 10.22 6.45 -9.38
N GLU A 112 9.33 5.63 -8.84
CA GLU A 112 9.36 5.21 -7.45
C GLU A 112 9.35 3.68 -7.30
N ILE A 113 10.10 3.19 -6.31
CA ILE A 113 9.93 1.80 -5.84
C ILE A 113 8.83 1.80 -4.79
N ILE A 114 7.70 1.22 -5.15
CA ILE A 114 6.52 1.06 -4.29
C ILE A 114 6.51 -0.36 -3.72
N VAL A 115 5.89 -0.54 -2.56
CA VAL A 115 5.81 -1.83 -1.86
C VAL A 115 4.36 -2.28 -1.70
N CYS A 116 4.01 -3.40 -2.32
CA CYS A 116 2.70 -4.04 -2.19
C CYS A 116 2.41 -4.46 -0.73
N ASP A 117 1.14 -4.71 -0.40
CA ASP A 117 0.66 -5.22 0.89
C ASP A 117 1.36 -6.46 1.41
N CYS A 118 1.81 -7.30 0.49
CA CYS A 118 2.57 -8.50 0.79
C CYS A 118 4.08 -8.25 0.91
N SER A 119 4.53 -6.99 0.95
CA SER A 119 5.94 -6.57 0.90
C SER A 119 6.68 -6.85 -0.40
N TYR A 120 5.99 -7.24 -1.48
CA TYR A 120 6.62 -7.35 -2.80
C TYR A 120 6.91 -5.94 -3.36
N PRO A 121 8.18 -5.58 -3.63
CA PRO A 121 8.53 -4.30 -4.22
C PRO A 121 8.30 -4.34 -5.73
N TYR A 122 7.82 -3.23 -6.28
CA TYR A 122 7.71 -3.02 -7.72
C TYR A 122 8.14 -1.59 -8.06
N PHE A 123 8.55 -1.38 -9.30
CA PHE A 123 8.92 -0.06 -9.80
C PHE A 123 7.76 0.50 -10.61
N SER A 124 7.32 1.70 -10.23
CA SER A 124 6.34 2.48 -10.96
C SER A 124 7.03 3.70 -11.53
N ASP A 125 6.89 3.93 -12.83
CA ASP A 125 7.36 5.15 -13.49
C ASP A 125 6.24 6.22 -13.56
N VAL A 126 5.09 5.96 -12.92
CA VAL A 126 3.95 6.87 -12.84
C VAL A 126 3.50 6.96 -11.39
N VAL A 127 3.67 8.13 -10.76
CA VAL A 127 2.72 8.95 -9.98
C VAL A 127 3.56 10.16 -9.49
N SER A 128 3.47 11.35 -10.08
CA SER A 128 2.33 12.23 -9.87
C SER A 128 2.05 13.13 -11.07
N TYR A 129 0.85 13.01 -11.62
CA TYR A 129 0.19 14.12 -12.30
C TYR A 129 -0.17 15.17 -11.24
N SER A 130 0.82 15.93 -10.77
CA SER A 130 0.57 17.08 -9.87
C SER A 130 1.47 18.29 -10.11
N SER A 131 2.38 18.25 -11.10
CA SER A 131 3.28 19.36 -11.42
C SER A 131 3.12 19.96 -12.84
N LEU A 132 2.14 19.53 -13.65
CA LEU A 132 1.86 20.16 -14.96
C LEU A 132 0.48 20.84 -14.99
N ARG A 133 0.23 21.73 -14.03
CA ARG A 133 -0.56 22.95 -14.31
C ARG A 133 0.44 24.03 -14.66
N ASP A 134 0.88 24.05 -15.93
CA ASP A 134 1.31 25.23 -16.67
C ASP A 134 2.07 24.77 -17.92
N SER A 135 1.32 24.41 -18.97
CA SER A 135 1.71 24.76 -20.34
C SER A 135 0.61 24.35 -21.32
N GLU A 136 0.08 25.35 -22.02
CA GLU A 136 -0.74 25.22 -23.22
C GLU A 136 0.06 24.53 -24.35
N ALA A 137 0.19 23.20 -24.29
CA ALA A 137 0.84 22.42 -25.33
C ALA A 137 0.14 21.09 -25.58
N LEU A 138 -1.16 21.13 -25.88
CA LEU A 138 -1.90 19.97 -26.40
C LEU A 138 -2.59 20.30 -27.72
N LEU A 139 -1.79 20.62 -28.73
CA LEU A 139 -2.18 20.44 -30.12
C LEU A 139 -1.03 19.72 -30.82
N GLN A 140 -1.30 18.48 -31.25
CA GLN A 140 -0.48 17.60 -32.09
C GLN A 140 0.51 16.67 -31.36
N ALA A 141 -0.05 15.60 -30.77
CA ALA A 141 0.56 14.28 -30.83
C ALA A 141 -0.54 13.20 -30.74
N ASP A 142 -0.85 12.59 -31.87
CA ASP A 142 -1.64 11.36 -31.92
C ASP A 142 -0.90 10.24 -31.16
N ARG A 143 -1.63 9.60 -30.24
CA ARG A 143 -1.30 8.51 -29.30
C ARG A 143 -0.86 8.97 -27.91
N PRO A 144 -1.64 8.64 -26.85
CA PRO A 144 -1.08 8.62 -25.50
C PRO A 144 0.10 7.64 -25.51
N SER A 145 1.23 8.10 -24.98
CA SER A 145 2.32 7.20 -24.54
C SER A 145 1.70 6.10 -23.69
N PRO A 146 2.09 4.82 -23.85
CA PRO A 146 1.57 3.76 -23.00
C PRO A 146 1.79 4.18 -21.55
N GLU A 147 0.72 4.18 -20.77
CA GLU A 147 0.76 4.29 -19.31
C GLU A 147 1.87 3.36 -18.83
N SER A 148 2.95 3.90 -18.24
CA SER A 148 4.08 3.06 -17.88
C SER A 148 3.60 2.04 -16.85
N GLN A 149 3.41 0.79 -17.29
CA GLN A 149 2.93 -0.29 -16.44
C GLN A 149 3.94 -0.56 -15.33
N PRO A 150 3.49 -1.00 -14.14
CA PRO A 150 4.41 -1.38 -13.09
C PRO A 150 5.25 -2.55 -13.57
N VAL A 151 6.55 -2.50 -13.26
CA VAL A 151 7.46 -3.60 -13.54
C VAL A 151 8.00 -4.16 -12.23
N THR A 152 8.34 -5.44 -12.24
CA THR A 152 9.19 -5.98 -11.17
C THR A 152 10.54 -5.27 -11.16
N CYS A 153 11.04 -5.01 -9.96
CA CYS A 153 12.38 -4.44 -9.77
C CYS A 153 13.37 -5.43 -9.19
N LEU A 154 13.03 -6.72 -9.21
CA LEU A 154 13.86 -7.78 -8.63
C LEU A 154 15.00 -8.18 -9.57
N VAL A 155 16.15 -8.57 -8.99
CA VAL A 155 17.32 -9.06 -9.73
C VAL A 155 17.01 -10.26 -10.60
N ASP A 156 16.08 -11.12 -10.18
CA ASP A 156 15.76 -12.40 -10.82
C ASP A 156 14.56 -12.37 -11.78
N ASP A 157 13.87 -11.23 -11.90
CA ASP A 157 12.62 -11.10 -12.65
C ASP A 157 12.72 -10.07 -13.81
N GLU A 158 13.93 -9.54 -14.03
CA GLU A 158 14.38 -8.80 -15.24
C GLU A 158 13.41 -7.74 -15.79
N GLY A 159 12.72 -7.00 -14.92
CA GLY A 159 11.83 -5.92 -15.37
C GLY A 159 10.55 -6.38 -16.06
N ARG A 160 10.10 -7.63 -15.83
CA ARG A 160 8.79 -8.13 -16.25
C ARG A 160 7.65 -7.18 -15.84
N GLU A 161 6.82 -6.83 -16.82
CA GLU A 161 5.57 -6.07 -16.63
C GLU A 161 4.59 -6.86 -15.75
N ILE A 162 3.98 -6.17 -14.78
CA ILE A 162 3.10 -6.76 -13.77
C ILE A 162 1.88 -5.87 -13.46
N ASP A 163 0.69 -6.33 -13.82
CA ASP A 163 -0.56 -5.66 -13.40
C ASP A 163 -0.99 -6.08 -11.98
N ASN A 164 -0.68 -7.33 -11.63
CA ASN A 164 -1.00 -7.94 -10.35
C ASN A 164 0.28 -8.38 -9.65
N CYS A 165 0.30 -8.25 -8.33
CA CYS A 165 1.41 -8.64 -7.49
C CYS A 165 1.74 -10.12 -7.69
N PRO A 166 2.94 -10.49 -8.16
CA PRO A 166 3.32 -11.88 -8.36
C PRO A 166 3.30 -12.72 -7.07
N ASN A 167 3.42 -12.06 -5.91
CA ASN A 167 3.49 -12.73 -4.61
C ASN A 167 2.11 -12.96 -3.99
N CYS A 168 1.15 -12.03 -4.11
CA CYS A 168 -0.17 -12.17 -3.47
C CYS A 168 -1.37 -12.14 -4.42
N GLY A 169 -1.15 -11.84 -5.70
CA GLY A 169 -2.20 -11.66 -6.71
C GLY A 169 -3.03 -10.39 -6.55
N GLY A 170 -2.67 -9.49 -5.63
CA GLY A 170 -3.36 -8.21 -5.46
C GLY A 170 -3.04 -7.26 -6.61
N ARG A 171 -4.05 -6.50 -7.05
CA ARG A 171 -3.90 -5.48 -8.12
C ARG A 171 -2.86 -4.42 -7.70
N LEU A 172 -1.92 -4.09 -8.60
CA LEU A 172 -0.85 -3.09 -8.34
C LEU A 172 -1.17 -1.73 -8.93
N ILE A 173 -1.89 -1.71 -10.05
CA ILE A 173 -2.42 -0.50 -10.67
C ILE A 173 -3.78 -0.22 -10.02
N ILE A 174 -3.90 0.90 -9.32
CA ILE A 174 -5.22 1.47 -9.07
C ILE A 174 -5.52 2.27 -10.33
N ASP A 175 -6.24 1.65 -11.25
CA ASP A 175 -6.84 2.40 -12.35
C ASP A 175 -7.69 3.48 -11.68
N TYR A 176 -7.24 4.73 -11.78
CA TYR A 176 -8.14 5.87 -11.72
C TYR A 176 -8.89 5.96 -13.06
N GLU A 177 -9.25 4.81 -13.66
CA GLU A 177 -10.27 4.76 -14.68
C GLU A 177 -11.56 5.12 -13.95
N ASP A 178 -12.01 6.32 -14.24
CA ASP A 178 -13.34 6.86 -13.98
C ASP A 178 -13.64 7.33 -12.54
N GLU A 179 -12.96 8.40 -12.11
CA GLU A 179 -13.70 9.54 -11.52
C GLU A 179 -14.23 10.46 -12.65
N GLU A 180 -14.72 9.86 -13.73
CA GLU A 180 -15.61 10.50 -14.70
C GLU A 180 -17.06 10.07 -14.47
N ASP A 181 -17.40 9.59 -13.28
CA ASP A 181 -18.75 9.78 -12.74
C ASP A 181 -18.63 10.85 -11.64
N TRP A 182 -18.62 12.12 -12.07
CA TRP A 182 -19.40 13.07 -11.29
C TRP A 182 -20.79 12.44 -11.23
N GLU A 183 -21.13 11.79 -10.10
CA GLU A 183 -22.51 11.70 -9.66
C GLU A 183 -22.97 13.15 -9.64
N GLU A 184 -23.53 13.58 -10.77
CA GLU A 184 -24.20 14.86 -10.94
C GLU A 184 -25.20 14.89 -9.80
N ASP A 185 -24.94 15.71 -8.77
CA ASP A 185 -25.67 15.77 -7.50
C ASP A 185 -27.16 15.57 -7.78
N TYR A 186 -27.66 14.33 -7.65
CA TYR A 186 -29.02 14.00 -8.02
C TYR A 186 -29.91 14.54 -6.92
N ILE A 187 -30.27 15.82 -7.05
CA ILE A 187 -31.26 16.49 -6.22
C ILE A 187 -32.61 16.07 -6.79
N PRO A 188 -33.45 15.33 -6.05
CA PRO A 188 -34.81 15.05 -6.51
C PRO A 188 -35.51 16.38 -6.80
N THR A 189 -36.23 16.47 -7.92
CA THR A 189 -36.87 17.73 -8.37
C THR A 189 -37.75 18.36 -7.29
N ALA A 190 -38.40 17.55 -6.46
CA ALA A 190 -39.22 18.01 -5.34
C ALA A 190 -38.41 18.72 -4.22
N CYS A 191 -37.10 18.51 -4.16
CA CYS A 191 -36.18 19.00 -3.14
C CYS A 191 -35.24 20.12 -3.63
N GLU A 192 -35.30 20.47 -4.91
CA GLU A 192 -34.52 21.57 -5.48
C GLU A 192 -34.91 22.90 -4.79
N GLY A 193 -33.96 23.49 -4.05
CA GLY A 193 -34.18 24.72 -3.28
C GLY A 193 -34.83 24.56 -1.89
N CYS A 194 -34.98 23.33 -1.38
CA CYS A 194 -35.57 23.10 -0.06
C CYS A 194 -34.58 23.43 1.06
N SER A 195 -35.00 24.24 2.04
CA SER A 195 -34.19 24.58 3.23
C SER A 195 -33.79 23.38 4.10
N ASN A 196 -34.45 22.24 3.92
CA ASN A 196 -34.16 21.01 4.65
C ASN A 196 -33.31 20.00 3.86
N TYR A 197 -32.94 20.31 2.60
CA TYR A 197 -32.12 19.43 1.76
C TYR A 197 -30.75 19.19 2.42
N HIS A 198 -30.32 17.92 2.42
CA HIS A 198 -29.07 17.47 3.02
C HIS A 198 -28.12 16.86 1.97
N GLY A 199 -28.61 15.93 1.16
CA GLY A 199 -27.89 15.44 -0.02
C GLY A 199 -26.57 14.72 0.24
N GLN A 200 -26.45 13.96 1.34
CA GLN A 200 -25.20 13.25 1.67
C GLN A 200 -25.38 11.74 1.77
N PHE A 201 -24.37 11.00 1.34
CA PHE A 201 -24.31 9.55 1.48
C PHE A 201 -23.75 9.14 2.84
N TYR A 202 -24.45 8.22 3.51
CA TYR A 202 -23.98 7.54 4.72
C TYR A 202 -23.93 6.04 4.47
N ASN A 203 -22.72 5.47 4.51
CA ASN A 203 -22.49 4.04 4.32
C ASN A 203 -23.18 3.49 3.03
N GLY A 204 -23.08 4.26 1.94
CA GLY A 204 -23.68 3.93 0.64
C GLY A 204 -25.18 4.24 0.48
N ASN A 205 -25.84 4.88 1.45
CA ASN A 205 -27.25 5.30 1.34
C ASN A 205 -27.37 6.83 1.30
N LEU A 206 -28.01 7.37 0.26
CA LEU A 206 -28.28 8.81 0.15
C LEU A 206 -29.36 9.23 1.16
N LEU A 207 -29.02 10.22 1.99
CA LEU A 207 -29.97 10.94 2.82
C LEU A 207 -30.35 12.25 2.13
N VAL A 208 -31.54 12.29 1.54
CA VAL A 208 -32.01 13.44 0.74
C VAL A 208 -32.28 14.65 1.61
N CYS A 209 -33.11 14.52 2.66
CA CYS A 209 -33.38 15.61 3.60
C CYS A 209 -33.76 15.06 4.99
N ALA A 210 -33.72 15.91 6.02
CA ALA A 210 -34.00 15.50 7.39
C ALA A 210 -35.47 15.09 7.64
N ILE A 211 -36.40 15.52 6.77
CA ILE A 211 -37.84 15.25 6.88
C ILE A 211 -38.26 14.03 6.04
N HIS A 212 -37.74 13.94 4.82
CA HIS A 212 -37.95 12.84 3.86
C HIS A 212 -36.60 12.20 3.51
N PRO A 213 -36.14 11.19 4.26
CA PRO A 213 -34.82 10.60 4.11
C PRO A 213 -34.50 10.10 2.70
N HIS A 214 -35.52 9.70 1.93
CA HIS A 214 -35.40 9.18 0.57
C HIS A 214 -35.98 10.13 -0.50
N GLY A 215 -36.30 11.38 -0.13
CA GLY A 215 -37.01 12.32 -0.99
C GLY A 215 -38.53 12.19 -0.86
N SER A 216 -39.25 13.18 -1.38
CA SER A 216 -40.71 13.18 -1.40
C SER A 216 -41.23 12.44 -2.64
N ASP A 217 -42.24 11.58 -2.47
CA ASP A 217 -42.85 10.83 -3.58
C ASP A 217 -43.76 11.70 -4.48
N SER A 218 -44.00 12.96 -4.12
CA SER A 218 -44.80 13.92 -4.90
C SER A 218 -43.93 14.83 -5.76
N GLU A 219 -44.53 15.45 -6.80
CA GLU A 219 -43.84 16.40 -7.70
C GLU A 219 -43.26 17.64 -6.99
N SER A 220 -43.73 17.95 -5.78
CA SER A 220 -43.22 19.02 -4.91
C SER A 220 -43.13 18.54 -3.46
N CYS A 221 -42.10 18.98 -2.71
CA CYS A 221 -41.99 18.64 -1.30
C CYS A 221 -43.09 19.35 -0.48
N PRO A 222 -43.94 18.63 0.27
CA PRO A 222 -45.01 19.23 1.07
C PRO A 222 -44.48 20.08 2.24
N ASP A 223 -43.23 19.85 2.65
CA ASP A 223 -42.52 20.56 3.72
C ASP A 223 -41.57 21.63 3.17
N PHE A 224 -41.75 22.02 1.90
CA PHE A 224 -41.08 23.16 1.30
C PHE A 224 -41.67 24.45 1.89
N ILE A 225 -41.10 24.89 3.01
CA ILE A 225 -41.48 26.15 3.66
C ILE A 225 -40.95 27.31 2.82
N SER A 226 -41.85 28.17 2.33
CA SER A 226 -41.52 29.47 1.71
C SER A 226 -40.95 30.47 2.70
#